data_AF-A0A7Y7M7G8-F1
#
_entry.id   AF-A0A7Y7M7G8-F1
#
_cell.length_a   1.000
_cell.length_b   1.000
_cell.length_c   1.000
_cell.angle_alpha   90.00
_cell.angle_beta   90.00
_cell.angle_gamma   90.00
#
_symmetry.space_group_name_H-M   'P 1'
#
loop_
_entity.id
_entity.type
_entity.pdbx_description
1 polymer ?
#
loop_
_entity_poly.entity_id
_entity_poly.type
_entity_poly.pdbx_seq_one_letter_code
_entity_poly.pdbx_strand_id
1 'polypeptide(L)'
;RTVRARALVNAAGPWVDRVLRDRLGVATTKHVRMVKGSHIVVPRQFDGEQAYILQNPDRRIVFVIPYEQDFTLIGTTDVPWTSDPGQVEISPEEIRYLCDSVNRYFHKPIAPSDVVWSYAGVRPLYDDAAQNASAVTRDYVLDVDVPDGVSGATPGGAPLLSIFGGKITTYRRLAEHALEKLAPYLPVVTGAGWTADQPLPGGDLGPGGFDAVLERLRADAPFLPERTAWRLARNYGTRAWAIIGDARKMADLGEEFGAGLTAREVDYLLREEWAETADDILWRRSRLGLHVGRDDAARLERYVNARRTGAPGPSGQAPIAMAS
;
A
#
# COMPACT_ATOMS: atom_id res chain seq x y z
N ARG A 1 7.89 -5.23 24.27
CA ARG A 1 8.97 -6.20 23.93
C ARG A 1 10.25 -5.41 23.67
N THR A 2 11.39 -5.89 24.13
CA THR A 2 12.71 -5.27 23.87
C THR A 2 13.45 -6.11 22.82
N VAL A 3 14.11 -5.46 21.87
CA VAL A 3 14.92 -6.12 20.83
C VAL A 3 16.33 -5.54 20.82
N ARG A 4 17.32 -6.35 20.44
CA ARG A 4 18.72 -5.95 20.24
C ARG A 4 19.08 -6.17 18.78
N ALA A 5 19.71 -5.18 18.15
CA ALA A 5 20.07 -5.22 16.74
C ALA A 5 21.50 -4.70 16.52
N ARG A 6 22.16 -5.19 15.47
CA ARG A 6 23.51 -4.76 15.07
C ARG A 6 23.52 -3.48 14.24
N ALA A 7 22.38 -3.10 13.68
CA ALA A 7 22.14 -1.87 12.93
C ALA A 7 20.66 -1.50 13.09
N LEU A 8 20.33 -0.22 12.88
CA LEU A 8 18.97 0.28 12.86
C LEU A 8 18.70 0.99 11.54
N VAL A 9 17.54 0.74 10.94
CA VAL A 9 17.07 1.48 9.74
C VAL A 9 15.83 2.28 10.11
N ASN A 10 15.91 3.60 10.02
CA ASN A 10 14.79 4.51 10.13
C ASN A 10 14.15 4.73 8.74
N ALA A 11 13.16 3.88 8.44
CA ALA A 11 12.33 3.94 7.24
C ALA A 11 10.93 4.51 7.54
N ALA A 12 10.82 5.43 8.51
CA ALA A 12 9.54 5.90 9.03
C ALA A 12 8.81 6.92 8.13
N GLY A 13 9.24 7.14 6.89
CA GLY A 13 8.57 8.01 5.92
C GLY A 13 8.31 9.43 6.48
N PRO A 14 7.04 9.91 6.51
CA PRO A 14 6.69 11.21 7.09
C PRO A 14 7.15 11.44 8.54
N TRP A 15 7.44 10.39 9.29
CA TRP A 15 7.89 10.48 10.67
C TRP A 15 9.41 10.35 10.85
N VAL A 16 10.21 10.31 9.76
CA VAL A 16 11.67 10.13 9.83
C VAL A 16 12.34 11.12 10.79
N ASP A 17 11.99 12.41 10.67
CA ASP A 17 12.45 13.51 11.51
C ASP A 17 12.08 13.32 12.99
N ARG A 18 10.85 12.88 13.25
CA ARG A 18 10.32 12.67 14.61
C ARG A 18 11.04 11.51 15.29
N VAL A 19 11.34 10.44 14.55
CA VAL A 19 12.11 9.31 15.07
C VAL A 19 13.52 9.75 15.44
N LEU A 20 14.19 10.51 14.57
CA LEU A 20 15.55 11.00 14.84
C LEU A 20 15.61 11.91 16.08
N ARG A 21 14.76 12.94 16.13
CA ARG A 21 14.80 13.95 17.21
C ARG A 21 14.19 13.44 18.50
N ASP A 22 12.94 12.98 18.47
CA ASP A 22 12.15 12.76 19.69
C ASP A 22 12.42 11.38 20.32
N ARG A 23 12.90 10.41 19.54
CA ARG A 23 13.09 9.02 20.00
C ARG A 23 14.55 8.63 20.12
N LEU A 24 15.39 9.09 19.20
CA LEU A 24 16.81 8.72 19.16
C LEU A 24 17.75 9.84 19.65
N GLY A 25 17.27 11.09 19.77
CA GLY A 25 18.10 12.22 20.19
C GLY A 25 19.24 12.56 19.23
N VAL A 26 19.11 12.17 17.96
CA VAL A 26 20.14 12.40 16.93
C VAL A 26 19.96 13.81 16.37
N ALA A 27 21.00 14.64 16.51
CA ALA A 27 21.04 15.95 15.90
C ALA A 27 21.26 15.81 14.39
N THR A 28 20.32 16.31 13.59
CA THR A 28 20.42 16.30 12.14
C THR A 28 19.96 17.64 11.57
N THR A 29 20.64 18.10 10.52
CA THR A 29 20.24 19.25 9.70
C THR A 29 19.35 18.83 8.53
N LYS A 30 19.14 17.52 8.34
CA LYS A 30 18.30 16.97 7.28
C LYS A 30 16.86 16.93 7.76
N HIS A 31 15.98 17.52 6.95
CA HIS A 31 14.55 17.61 7.24
C HIS A 31 13.73 17.18 6.04
N VAL A 32 12.50 16.75 6.31
CA VAL A 32 11.51 16.51 5.27
C VAL A 32 10.49 17.63 5.21
N ARG A 33 10.26 18.17 4.03
CA ARG A 33 9.10 18.99 3.73
C ARG A 33 7.91 18.08 3.46
N MET A 34 6.89 18.22 4.26
CA MET A 34 5.65 17.46 4.14
C MET A 34 4.70 18.11 3.15
N VAL A 35 4.35 17.39 2.09
CA VAL A 35 3.39 17.84 1.07
C VAL A 35 2.24 16.85 1.02
N LYS A 36 1.06 17.29 1.45
CA LYS A 36 -0.19 16.54 1.29
C LYS A 36 -0.55 16.47 -0.19
N GLY A 37 -0.95 15.28 -0.62
CA GLY A 37 -1.63 15.09 -1.87
C GLY A 37 -2.78 14.12 -1.75
N SER A 38 -3.86 14.48 -2.40
CA SER A 38 -5.14 13.81 -2.30
C SER A 38 -5.59 13.31 -3.66
N HIS A 39 -6.48 12.32 -3.64
CA HIS A 39 -7.15 11.77 -4.80
C HIS A 39 -8.64 11.60 -4.51
N ILE A 40 -9.45 11.71 -5.55
CA ILE A 40 -10.88 11.35 -5.53
C ILE A 40 -11.10 10.15 -6.46
N VAL A 41 -12.09 9.34 -6.12
CA VAL A 41 -12.58 8.23 -6.92
C VAL A 41 -14.03 8.52 -7.24
N VAL A 42 -14.36 8.45 -8.54
CA VAL A 42 -15.71 8.65 -9.08
C VAL A 42 -16.10 7.42 -9.91
N PRO A 43 -17.39 7.21 -10.21
CA PRO A 43 -17.81 6.21 -11.19
C PRO A 43 -17.08 6.39 -12.52
N ARG A 44 -16.81 5.30 -13.23
CA ARG A 44 -16.04 5.28 -14.48
C ARG A 44 -16.48 6.40 -15.44
N GLN A 45 -15.51 7.19 -15.89
CA GLN A 45 -15.75 8.35 -16.76
C GLN A 45 -15.61 8.06 -18.25
N PHE A 46 -14.91 6.98 -18.63
CA PHE A 46 -14.67 6.61 -20.02
C PHE A 46 -14.37 5.11 -20.18
N ASP A 47 -14.60 4.58 -21.39
CA ASP A 47 -14.48 3.15 -21.68
C ASP A 47 -13.05 2.70 -21.97
N GLY A 48 -12.14 3.60 -22.33
CA GLY A 48 -10.75 3.25 -22.59
C GLY A 48 -9.97 2.74 -21.37
N GLU A 49 -8.91 1.98 -21.62
CA GLU A 49 -7.99 1.46 -20.59
C GLU A 49 -6.80 2.40 -20.32
N GLN A 50 -6.63 3.43 -21.15
CA GLN A 50 -5.57 4.42 -21.03
C GLN A 50 -5.80 5.38 -19.85
N ALA A 51 -4.71 5.87 -19.27
CA ALA A 51 -4.74 7.02 -18.37
C ALA A 51 -4.60 8.33 -19.16
N TYR A 52 -5.17 9.42 -18.64
CA TYR A 52 -4.98 10.77 -19.15
C TYR A 52 -4.08 11.57 -18.20
N ILE A 53 -3.32 12.50 -18.76
CA ILE A 53 -2.54 13.52 -18.06
C ILE A 53 -3.04 14.90 -18.49
N LEU A 54 -3.61 15.64 -17.54
CA LEU A 54 -4.22 16.95 -17.76
C LEU A 54 -3.26 18.04 -17.32
N GLN A 55 -3.16 19.13 -18.10
CA GLN A 55 -2.27 20.26 -17.80
C GLN A 55 -3.08 21.41 -17.20
N ASN A 56 -2.99 21.61 -15.89
CA ASN A 56 -3.77 22.64 -15.23
C ASN A 56 -3.15 24.05 -15.43
N PRO A 57 -3.96 25.12 -15.31
CA PRO A 57 -3.47 26.49 -15.44
C PRO A 57 -2.36 26.88 -14.46
N ASP A 58 -2.30 26.21 -13.31
CA ASP A 58 -1.25 26.35 -12.29
C ASP A 58 0.06 25.61 -12.66
N ARG A 59 0.15 25.09 -13.90
CA ARG A 59 1.27 24.30 -14.46
C ARG A 59 1.46 22.94 -13.80
N ARG A 60 0.54 22.51 -12.93
CA ARG A 60 0.55 21.17 -12.35
C ARG A 60 -0.16 20.20 -13.30
N ILE A 61 0.14 18.92 -13.13
CA ILE A 61 -0.51 17.84 -13.87
C ILE A 61 -1.47 17.07 -12.97
N VAL A 62 -2.60 16.65 -13.54
CA VAL A 62 -3.56 15.76 -12.89
C VAL A 62 -3.74 14.52 -13.77
N PHE A 63 -3.60 13.35 -13.17
CA PHE A 63 -3.90 12.07 -13.78
C PHE A 63 -5.38 11.71 -13.62
N VAL A 64 -5.93 11.10 -14.65
CA VAL A 64 -7.25 10.48 -14.66
C VAL A 64 -7.06 9.04 -15.12
N ILE A 65 -7.25 8.09 -14.22
CA ILE A 65 -6.80 6.70 -14.38
C ILE A 65 -7.99 5.74 -14.23
N PRO A 66 -8.24 4.82 -15.16
CA PRO A 66 -9.16 3.71 -14.95
C PRO A 66 -8.79 2.94 -13.68
N TYR A 67 -9.74 2.72 -12.78
CA TYR A 67 -9.44 2.24 -11.44
C TYR A 67 -10.48 1.21 -10.98
N GLU A 68 -10.01 0.07 -10.46
CA GLU A 68 -10.85 -1.01 -9.91
C GLU A 68 -12.08 -1.34 -10.79
N GLN A 69 -11.85 -1.42 -12.12
CA GLN A 69 -12.79 -1.72 -13.23
C GLN A 69 -13.94 -0.73 -13.43
N ASP A 70 -14.63 -0.34 -12.36
CA ASP A 70 -15.88 0.42 -12.38
C ASP A 70 -15.69 1.90 -12.02
N PHE A 71 -14.45 2.32 -11.75
CA PHE A 71 -14.14 3.66 -11.26
C PHE A 71 -13.06 4.38 -12.07
N THR A 72 -12.92 5.66 -11.75
CA THR A 72 -11.85 6.51 -12.25
C THR A 72 -11.19 7.21 -11.06
N LEU A 73 -9.88 7.03 -10.93
CA LEU A 73 -9.03 7.68 -9.93
C LEU A 73 -8.49 8.99 -10.51
N ILE A 74 -8.72 10.09 -9.80
CA ILE A 74 -8.31 11.43 -10.21
C ILE A 74 -7.39 12.02 -9.16
N GLY A 75 -6.21 12.48 -9.58
CA GLY A 75 -5.27 13.13 -8.67
C GLY A 75 -3.97 13.59 -9.33
N THR A 76 -3.15 14.40 -8.67
CA THR A 76 -3.21 14.70 -7.23
C THR A 76 -3.02 16.18 -6.95
N THR A 77 -3.22 16.55 -5.69
CA THR A 77 -2.95 17.89 -5.14
C THR A 77 -1.55 17.96 -4.51
N ASP A 78 -1.08 19.19 -4.27
CA ASP A 78 0.17 19.49 -3.57
C ASP A 78 -0.12 20.64 -2.60
N VAL A 79 -0.37 20.29 -1.34
CA VAL A 79 -0.70 21.25 -0.28
C VAL A 79 0.35 21.10 0.82
N PRO A 80 1.05 22.17 1.24
CA PRO A 80 1.94 22.10 2.39
C PRO A 80 1.23 21.56 3.63
N TRP A 81 1.89 20.65 4.36
CA TRP A 81 1.34 20.02 5.56
C TRP A 81 2.30 20.21 6.73
N THR A 82 1.78 20.62 7.89
CA THR A 82 2.59 20.90 9.09
C THR A 82 2.10 20.16 10.33
N SER A 83 1.00 19.43 10.22
CA SER A 83 0.39 18.67 11.32
C SER A 83 0.83 17.20 11.30
N ASP A 84 0.30 16.38 12.21
CA ASP A 84 0.59 14.94 12.23
C ASP A 84 0.22 14.29 10.88
N PRO A 85 1.16 13.61 10.20
CA PRO A 85 0.87 12.87 8.97
C PRO A 85 -0.22 11.81 9.13
N GLY A 86 -0.45 11.30 10.34
CA GLY A 86 -1.46 10.28 10.62
C GLY A 86 -2.90 10.79 10.60
N GLN A 87 -3.11 12.11 10.56
CA GLN A 87 -4.42 12.76 10.57
C GLN A 87 -4.74 13.43 9.21
N VAL A 88 -4.05 13.03 8.15
CA VAL A 88 -4.18 13.67 6.84
C VAL A 88 -5.49 13.29 6.16
N GLU A 89 -6.26 14.31 5.76
CA GLU A 89 -7.51 14.15 5.04
C GLU A 89 -7.59 15.12 3.86
N ILE A 90 -8.36 14.74 2.84
CA ILE A 90 -8.65 15.60 1.69
C ILE A 90 -9.56 16.74 2.13
N SER A 91 -9.31 17.96 1.65
CA SER A 91 -10.19 19.10 1.92
C SER A 91 -11.25 19.31 0.81
N PRO A 92 -12.36 20.01 1.10
CA PRO A 92 -13.34 20.38 0.08
C PRO A 92 -12.73 21.16 -1.10
N GLU A 93 -11.69 21.97 -0.84
CA GLU A 93 -10.97 22.74 -1.87
C GLU A 93 -10.21 21.80 -2.82
N GLU A 94 -9.60 20.75 -2.30
CA GLU A 94 -8.90 19.75 -3.11
C GLU A 94 -9.87 18.93 -3.96
N ILE A 95 -11.04 18.56 -3.42
CA ILE A 95 -12.09 17.89 -4.19
C ILE A 95 -12.54 18.79 -5.36
N ARG A 96 -12.86 20.06 -5.08
CA ARG A 96 -13.25 21.02 -6.13
C ARG A 96 -12.16 21.19 -7.17
N TYR A 97 -10.91 21.34 -6.75
CA TYR A 97 -9.76 21.45 -7.66
C TYR A 97 -9.66 20.26 -8.63
N LEU A 98 -9.85 19.03 -8.13
CA LEU A 98 -9.78 17.82 -8.95
C LEU A 98 -10.99 17.70 -9.90
N CYS A 99 -12.20 18.04 -9.45
CA CYS A 99 -13.37 18.12 -10.32
C CYS A 99 -13.19 19.17 -11.43
N ASP A 100 -12.73 20.37 -11.07
CA ASP A 100 -12.49 21.46 -12.02
C ASP A 100 -11.41 21.11 -13.05
N SER A 101 -10.40 20.34 -12.66
CA SER A 101 -9.36 19.84 -13.57
C SER A 101 -9.96 18.91 -14.63
N VAL A 102 -10.78 17.94 -14.22
CA VAL A 102 -11.43 17.00 -15.16
C VAL A 102 -12.44 17.72 -16.06
N ASN A 103 -13.26 18.61 -15.51
CA ASN A 103 -14.34 19.29 -16.23
C ASN A 103 -13.85 20.25 -17.33
N ARG A 104 -12.55 20.60 -17.35
CA ARG A 104 -11.95 21.38 -18.44
C ARG A 104 -11.71 20.55 -19.71
N TYR A 105 -11.59 19.23 -19.58
CA TYR A 105 -11.15 18.35 -20.66
C TYR A 105 -12.21 17.30 -21.05
N PHE A 106 -13.04 16.85 -20.12
CA PHE A 106 -14.00 15.78 -20.35
C PHE A 106 -15.39 16.33 -20.69
N HIS A 107 -16.10 15.66 -21.62
CA HIS A 107 -17.47 16.02 -22.01
C HIS A 107 -18.50 15.74 -20.91
N LYS A 108 -18.29 14.69 -20.13
CA LYS A 108 -19.14 14.35 -18.99
C LYS A 108 -18.57 15.06 -17.75
N PRO A 109 -19.23 16.10 -17.24
CA PRO A 109 -18.76 16.77 -16.05
C PRO A 109 -18.97 15.90 -14.81
N ILE A 110 -18.13 16.10 -13.81
CA ILE A 110 -18.27 15.55 -12.47
C ILE A 110 -18.43 16.67 -11.44
N ALA A 111 -19.13 16.37 -10.36
CA ALA A 111 -19.30 17.24 -9.20
C ALA A 111 -18.75 16.58 -7.93
N PRO A 112 -18.49 17.35 -6.86
CA PRO A 112 -18.11 16.78 -5.56
C PRO A 112 -19.08 15.70 -5.04
N SER A 113 -20.36 15.76 -5.42
CA SER A 113 -21.37 14.75 -5.09
C SER A 113 -21.20 13.41 -5.79
N ASP A 114 -20.40 13.35 -6.87
CA ASP A 114 -20.12 12.11 -7.60
C ASP A 114 -18.93 11.35 -7.00
N VAL A 115 -18.24 11.93 -6.01
CA VAL A 115 -17.11 11.29 -5.33
C VAL A 115 -17.61 10.18 -4.43
N VAL A 116 -17.27 8.95 -4.77
CA VAL A 116 -17.66 7.74 -4.00
C VAL A 116 -16.62 7.37 -2.95
N TRP A 117 -15.37 7.80 -3.14
CA TRP A 117 -14.29 7.61 -2.18
C TRP A 117 -13.17 8.63 -2.41
N SER A 118 -12.37 8.89 -1.40
CA SER A 118 -11.22 9.77 -1.49
C SER A 118 -10.16 9.35 -0.47
N TYR A 119 -8.91 9.62 -0.78
CA TYR A 119 -7.81 9.42 0.16
C TYR A 119 -6.77 10.52 0.05
N ALA A 120 -6.04 10.74 1.13
CA ALA A 120 -4.91 11.66 1.19
C ALA A 120 -3.69 10.95 1.76
N GLY A 121 -2.52 11.47 1.42
CA GLY A 121 -1.24 11.04 1.97
C GLY A 121 -0.26 12.20 2.01
N VAL A 122 0.72 12.09 2.90
CA VAL A 122 1.80 13.08 3.02
C VAL A 122 3.07 12.54 2.37
N ARG A 123 3.64 13.32 1.46
CA ARG A 123 4.93 13.03 0.82
C ARG A 123 6.05 13.65 1.66
N PRO A 124 6.98 12.87 2.23
CA PRO A 124 8.16 13.39 2.90
C PRO A 124 9.24 13.72 1.88
N LEU A 125 9.22 14.93 1.33
CA LEU A 125 10.22 15.37 0.35
C LEU A 125 11.47 15.84 1.08
N TYR A 126 12.66 15.44 0.63
CA TYR A 126 13.90 15.94 1.22
C TYR A 126 14.00 17.45 1.02
N ASP A 127 14.23 18.22 2.09
CA ASP A 127 14.33 19.67 2.00
C ASP A 127 15.70 20.08 1.43
N ASP A 128 15.71 20.44 0.15
CA ASP A 128 16.85 21.01 -0.58
C ASP A 128 16.86 22.56 -0.57
N ALA A 129 16.06 23.18 0.31
CA ALA A 129 15.81 24.62 0.40
C ALA A 129 15.06 25.24 -0.79
N ALA A 130 14.34 24.45 -1.61
CA ALA A 130 13.48 24.98 -2.67
C ALA A 130 12.19 25.65 -2.13
N GLN A 131 11.90 26.89 -2.59
CA GLN A 131 10.75 27.67 -2.13
C GLN A 131 9.39 27.02 -2.52
N ASN A 132 9.27 26.43 -3.70
CA ASN A 132 8.03 25.84 -4.21
C ASN A 132 7.94 24.32 -3.91
N ALA A 133 6.85 23.89 -3.27
CA ALA A 133 6.61 22.48 -2.93
C ALA A 133 6.61 21.54 -4.15
N SER A 134 6.17 22.02 -5.33
CA SER A 134 6.21 21.21 -6.56
C SER A 134 7.60 21.09 -7.18
N ALA A 135 8.56 21.92 -6.74
CA ALA A 135 9.92 21.99 -7.27
C ALA A 135 10.95 21.26 -6.39
N VAL A 136 10.59 20.86 -5.17
CA VAL A 136 11.46 20.09 -4.27
C VAL A 136 11.85 18.77 -4.94
N THR A 137 13.13 18.40 -4.83
CA THR A 137 13.61 17.13 -5.37
C THR A 137 12.77 15.95 -4.88
N ARG A 138 12.41 15.08 -5.83
CA ARG A 138 11.71 13.82 -5.54
C ARG A 138 12.66 12.62 -5.47
N ASP A 139 13.96 12.88 -5.45
CA ASP A 139 14.96 11.84 -5.24
C ASP A 139 15.06 11.48 -3.75
N TYR A 140 15.73 10.38 -3.44
CA TYR A 140 15.91 9.91 -2.06
C TYR A 140 17.32 10.19 -1.55
N VAL A 141 17.44 10.41 -0.25
CA VAL A 141 18.71 10.57 0.45
C VAL A 141 18.82 9.49 1.52
N LEU A 142 19.96 8.81 1.55
CA LEU A 142 20.31 7.82 2.57
C LEU A 142 21.44 8.36 3.43
N ASP A 143 21.17 8.49 4.72
CA ASP A 143 22.15 8.94 5.71
C ASP A 143 22.56 7.80 6.62
N VAL A 144 23.84 7.70 6.96
CA VAL A 144 24.33 6.70 7.91
C VAL A 144 25.07 7.41 9.03
N ASP A 145 24.46 7.39 10.21
CA ASP A 145 25.06 7.88 11.45
C ASP A 145 25.73 6.72 12.19
N VAL A 146 26.99 6.90 12.54
CA VAL A 146 27.75 5.96 13.38
C VAL A 146 28.09 6.71 14.67
N PRO A 147 27.50 6.35 15.83
CA PRO A 147 27.80 7.03 17.07
C PRO A 147 29.28 6.88 17.46
N ASP A 148 29.96 8.00 17.70
CA ASP A 148 31.25 8.00 18.38
C ASP A 148 31.04 7.72 19.88
N GLY A 149 31.66 6.64 20.36
CA GLY A 149 31.94 6.40 21.78
C GLY A 149 30.82 6.66 22.81
N VAL A 150 29.83 5.77 22.91
CA VAL A 150 29.03 5.66 24.15
C VAL A 150 30.01 5.37 25.29
N SER A 151 30.21 6.34 26.19
CA SER A 151 31.20 6.26 27.27
C SER A 151 31.08 4.95 28.06
N GLY A 152 32.07 4.08 27.91
CA GLY A 152 32.14 2.77 28.58
C GLY A 152 31.95 1.54 27.68
N ALA A 153 31.64 1.71 26.40
CA ALA A 153 31.69 0.63 25.40
C ALA A 153 32.59 1.04 24.22
N THR A 154 33.25 0.04 23.64
CA THR A 154 34.25 0.06 22.56
C THR A 154 34.01 1.12 21.47
N PRO A 155 35.06 1.69 20.85
CA PRO A 155 34.92 2.49 19.62
C PRO A 155 34.10 1.71 18.57
N GLY A 156 33.00 2.28 18.06
CA GLY A 156 32.15 1.67 17.02
C GLY A 156 30.76 1.20 17.48
N GLY A 157 29.83 2.14 17.68
CA GLY A 157 28.41 1.84 17.94
C GLY A 157 27.67 1.21 16.74
N ALA A 158 26.44 0.74 16.96
CA ALA A 158 25.60 0.20 15.88
C ALA A 158 25.17 1.32 14.92
N PRO A 159 25.34 1.17 13.58
CA PRO A 159 24.97 2.20 12.62
C PRO A 159 23.46 2.42 12.58
N LEU A 160 23.07 3.67 12.37
CA LEU A 160 21.71 4.09 12.09
C LEU A 160 21.63 4.60 10.64
N LEU A 161 20.89 3.89 9.79
CA LEU A 161 20.58 4.36 8.44
C LEU A 161 19.21 5.04 8.41
N SER A 162 19.14 6.28 7.93
CA SER A 162 17.89 7.03 7.78
C SER A 162 17.54 7.29 6.31
N ILE A 163 16.27 7.11 5.98
CA ILE A 163 15.74 7.26 4.62
C ILE A 163 14.89 8.52 4.53
N PHE A 164 15.31 9.46 3.68
CA PHE A 164 14.55 10.67 3.37
C PHE A 164 14.04 10.59 1.93
N GLY A 165 12.73 10.76 1.73
CA GLY A 165 12.11 10.57 0.42
C GLY A 165 11.98 9.10 0.02
N GLY A 166 12.03 8.85 -1.30
CA GLY A 166 11.85 7.52 -1.89
C GLY A 166 10.47 7.34 -2.51
N LYS A 167 10.43 7.25 -3.85
CA LYS A 167 9.20 6.92 -4.57
C LYS A 167 8.95 5.41 -4.49
N ILE A 168 7.69 5.01 -4.56
CA ILE A 168 7.32 3.61 -4.78
C ILE A 168 8.03 3.07 -6.03
N THR A 169 8.16 3.85 -7.10
CA THR A 169 8.88 3.44 -8.33
C THR A 169 10.34 3.05 -8.10
N THR A 170 11.02 3.62 -7.11
CA THR A 170 12.46 3.42 -6.88
C THR A 170 12.76 2.55 -5.66
N TYR A 171 11.74 1.99 -5.00
CA TYR A 171 11.88 1.32 -3.70
C TYR A 171 12.93 0.20 -3.70
N ARG A 172 12.96 -0.62 -4.77
CA ARG A 172 13.88 -1.77 -4.88
C ARG A 172 15.35 -1.33 -4.96
N ARG A 173 15.64 -0.34 -5.82
CA ARG A 173 16.99 0.24 -5.95
C ARG A 173 17.41 0.98 -4.70
N LEU A 174 16.48 1.68 -4.05
CA LEU A 174 16.72 2.33 -2.76
C LEU A 174 17.11 1.29 -1.70
N ALA A 175 16.41 0.16 -1.63
CA ALA A 175 16.73 -0.91 -0.68
C ALA A 175 18.10 -1.56 -0.95
N GLU A 176 18.47 -1.78 -2.22
CA GLU A 176 19.82 -2.25 -2.58
C GLU A 176 20.90 -1.27 -2.12
N HIS A 177 20.74 0.01 -2.44
CA HIS A 177 21.68 1.07 -2.05
C HIS A 177 21.78 1.22 -0.51
N ALA A 178 20.68 1.02 0.22
CA ALA A 178 20.70 1.01 1.67
C ALA A 178 21.54 -0.14 2.25
N LEU A 179 21.46 -1.34 1.67
CA LEU A 179 22.31 -2.46 2.07
C LEU A 179 23.77 -2.23 1.70
N GLU A 180 24.07 -1.64 0.54
CA GLU A 180 25.43 -1.27 0.16
C GLU A 180 26.06 -0.31 1.18
N LYS A 181 25.31 0.69 1.65
CA LYS A 181 25.75 1.63 2.70
C LYS A 181 25.95 0.97 4.07
N LEU A 182 25.22 -0.11 4.35
CA LEU A 182 25.35 -0.86 5.60
C LEU A 182 26.42 -1.96 5.56
N ALA A 183 26.86 -2.38 4.38
CA ALA A 183 27.82 -3.47 4.20
C ALA A 183 29.13 -3.29 4.99
N PRO A 184 29.74 -2.08 5.08
CA PRO A 184 30.95 -1.88 5.90
C PRO A 184 30.76 -2.17 7.40
N TYR A 185 29.52 -2.13 7.89
CA TYR A 185 29.18 -2.29 9.32
C TYR A 185 28.51 -3.64 9.62
N LEU A 186 28.02 -4.34 8.60
CA LEU A 186 27.31 -5.60 8.71
C LEU A 186 28.00 -6.67 7.85
N PRO A 187 28.96 -7.42 8.40
CA PRO A 187 29.71 -8.45 7.65
C PRO A 187 28.84 -9.56 7.03
N VAL A 188 27.57 -9.68 7.48
CA VAL A 188 26.59 -10.62 6.91
C VAL A 188 26.05 -10.16 5.55
N VAL A 189 26.19 -8.88 5.22
CA VAL A 189 25.80 -8.34 3.91
C VAL A 189 26.92 -8.65 2.94
N THR A 190 26.78 -9.76 2.23
CA THR A 190 27.77 -10.27 1.27
C THR A 190 27.12 -10.56 -0.07
N GLY A 191 27.90 -10.49 -1.15
CA GLY A 191 27.45 -10.83 -2.50
C GLY A 191 26.82 -9.65 -3.25
N ALA A 192 26.44 -9.89 -4.50
CA ALA A 192 25.75 -8.91 -5.34
C ALA A 192 24.26 -8.82 -4.99
N GLY A 193 23.62 -7.70 -5.36
CA GLY A 193 22.17 -7.54 -5.25
C GLY A 193 21.43 -8.60 -6.07
N TRP A 194 20.43 -9.24 -5.45
CA TRP A 194 19.68 -10.35 -6.05
C TRP A 194 18.23 -9.99 -6.40
N THR A 195 17.75 -8.84 -5.93
CA THR A 195 16.31 -8.50 -5.93
C THR A 195 15.75 -8.18 -7.31
N ALA A 196 16.60 -7.86 -8.29
CA ALA A 196 16.17 -7.51 -9.65
C ALA A 196 15.56 -8.71 -10.40
N ASP A 197 16.02 -9.91 -10.09
CA ASP A 197 15.70 -11.13 -10.84
C ASP A 197 14.80 -12.11 -10.07
N GLN A 198 14.28 -11.67 -8.92
CA GLN A 198 13.38 -12.49 -8.10
C GLN A 198 11.94 -11.96 -8.16
N PRO A 199 10.95 -12.82 -8.44
CA PRO A 199 9.56 -12.43 -8.31
C PRO A 199 9.23 -12.16 -6.84
N LEU A 200 8.40 -11.16 -6.60
CA LEU A 200 7.76 -11.00 -5.29
C LEU A 200 6.76 -12.14 -5.08
N PRO A 201 6.45 -12.52 -3.83
CA PRO A 201 5.55 -13.64 -3.57
C PRO A 201 4.17 -13.45 -4.22
N GLY A 202 3.69 -14.47 -4.96
CA GLY A 202 2.46 -14.40 -5.76
C GLY A 202 2.71 -13.94 -7.20
N GLY A 203 3.83 -13.28 -7.48
CA GLY A 203 4.25 -12.80 -8.79
C GLY A 203 5.04 -13.81 -9.62
N ASP A 204 5.26 -15.02 -9.10
CA ASP A 204 5.88 -16.17 -9.76
C ASP A 204 4.95 -16.82 -10.80
N LEU A 205 4.38 -16.00 -11.69
CA LEU A 205 3.29 -16.38 -12.61
C LEU A 205 3.69 -17.43 -13.66
N GLY A 206 5.00 -17.55 -13.94
CA GLY A 206 5.52 -18.46 -14.97
C GLY A 206 5.25 -17.98 -16.41
N PRO A 207 5.47 -18.86 -17.39
CA PRO A 207 5.22 -18.56 -18.80
C PRO A 207 3.75 -18.20 -19.07
N GLY A 208 3.51 -17.20 -19.91
CA GLY A 208 2.15 -16.71 -20.22
C GLY A 208 1.60 -15.70 -19.21
N GLY A 209 2.28 -15.48 -18.07
CA GLY A 209 1.97 -14.39 -17.15
C GLY A 209 0.55 -14.47 -16.57
N PHE A 210 -0.11 -13.32 -16.48
CA PHE A 210 -1.42 -13.20 -15.84
C PHE A 210 -2.51 -14.04 -16.53
N ASP A 211 -2.57 -14.03 -17.87
CA ASP A 211 -3.65 -14.69 -18.60
C ASP A 211 -3.60 -16.21 -18.40
N ALA A 212 -2.41 -16.81 -18.47
CA ALA A 212 -2.23 -18.25 -18.21
C ALA A 212 -2.61 -18.64 -16.77
N VAL A 213 -2.28 -17.80 -15.78
CA VAL A 213 -2.66 -18.00 -14.38
C VAL A 213 -4.17 -17.93 -14.20
N LEU A 214 -4.82 -16.96 -14.85
CA LEU A 214 -6.27 -16.80 -14.80
C LEU A 214 -7.01 -17.97 -15.47
N GLU A 215 -6.55 -18.41 -16.64
CA GLU A 215 -7.10 -19.57 -17.33
C GLU A 215 -7.00 -20.84 -16.47
N ARG A 216 -5.82 -21.08 -15.87
CA ARG A 216 -5.63 -22.22 -14.96
C ARG A 216 -6.55 -22.14 -13.75
N LEU A 217 -6.67 -20.96 -13.11
CA LEU A 217 -7.55 -20.78 -11.97
C LEU A 217 -9.02 -21.05 -12.33
N ARG A 218 -9.48 -20.61 -13.51
CA ARG A 218 -10.83 -20.88 -14.01
C ARG A 218 -11.06 -22.36 -14.32
N ALA A 219 -10.04 -23.06 -14.81
CA ALA A 219 -10.11 -24.50 -15.06
C ALA A 219 -10.15 -25.31 -13.75
N ASP A 220 -9.33 -24.94 -12.77
CA ASP A 220 -9.23 -25.64 -11.47
C ASP A 220 -10.44 -25.35 -10.56
N ALA A 221 -11.01 -24.15 -10.65
CA ALA A 221 -12.14 -23.70 -9.83
C ALA A 221 -13.28 -23.14 -10.69
N PRO A 222 -13.93 -23.97 -11.53
CA PRO A 222 -14.96 -23.53 -12.48
C PRO A 222 -16.25 -23.04 -11.81
N PHE A 223 -16.38 -23.28 -10.49
CA PHE A 223 -17.49 -22.78 -9.69
C PHE A 223 -17.36 -21.30 -9.31
N LEU A 224 -16.17 -20.69 -9.50
CA LEU A 224 -15.96 -19.27 -9.22
C LEU A 224 -16.64 -18.41 -10.29
N PRO A 225 -17.40 -17.37 -9.91
CA PRO A 225 -17.82 -16.35 -10.84
C PRO A 225 -16.61 -15.71 -11.53
N GLU A 226 -16.78 -15.35 -12.81
CA GLU A 226 -15.70 -14.85 -13.65
C GLU A 226 -14.93 -13.68 -13.02
N ARG A 227 -15.69 -12.70 -12.49
CA ARG A 227 -15.15 -11.52 -11.82
C ARG A 227 -14.36 -11.88 -10.56
N THR A 228 -14.80 -12.89 -9.82
CA THR A 228 -14.12 -13.37 -8.61
C THR A 228 -12.80 -14.07 -8.97
N ALA A 229 -12.80 -14.95 -9.97
CA ALA A 229 -11.57 -15.60 -10.43
C ALA A 229 -10.55 -14.57 -10.93
N TRP A 230 -10.99 -13.60 -11.74
CA TRP A 230 -10.13 -12.50 -12.20
C TRP A 230 -9.54 -11.70 -11.03
N ARG A 231 -10.38 -11.31 -10.05
CA ARG A 231 -9.96 -10.54 -8.88
C ARG A 231 -8.95 -11.31 -8.02
N LEU A 232 -9.21 -12.59 -7.73
CA LEU A 232 -8.30 -13.41 -6.94
C LEU A 232 -6.94 -13.57 -7.64
N ALA A 233 -6.95 -13.84 -8.95
CA ALA A 233 -5.71 -13.88 -9.74
C ALA A 233 -4.98 -12.54 -9.74
N ARG A 234 -5.71 -11.41 -9.82
CA ARG A 234 -5.10 -10.07 -9.87
C ARG A 234 -4.48 -9.66 -8.54
N ASN A 235 -5.12 -10.01 -7.42
CA ASN A 235 -4.67 -9.61 -6.08
C ASN A 235 -3.60 -10.55 -5.52
N TYR A 236 -3.71 -11.85 -5.79
CA TYR A 236 -2.89 -12.87 -5.12
C TYR A 236 -1.96 -13.64 -6.07
N GLY A 237 -2.19 -13.56 -7.39
CA GLY A 237 -1.42 -14.32 -8.38
C GLY A 237 -1.40 -15.81 -8.06
N THR A 238 -0.20 -16.40 -7.96
CA THR A 238 -0.04 -17.84 -7.65
C THR A 238 -0.52 -18.23 -6.25
N ARG A 239 -0.73 -17.26 -5.34
CA ARG A 239 -1.25 -17.53 -3.99
C ARG A 239 -2.77 -17.71 -3.95
N ALA A 240 -3.50 -17.44 -5.04
CA ALA A 240 -4.94 -17.64 -5.11
C ALA A 240 -5.35 -19.09 -4.76
N TRP A 241 -4.54 -20.09 -5.10
CA TRP A 241 -4.79 -21.50 -4.76
C TRP A 241 -4.73 -21.79 -3.26
N ALA A 242 -3.99 -21.00 -2.48
CA ALA A 242 -4.00 -21.13 -1.01
C ALA A 242 -5.33 -20.68 -0.38
N ILE A 243 -6.06 -19.79 -1.07
CA ILE A 243 -7.39 -19.33 -0.66
C ILE A 243 -8.45 -20.35 -1.09
N ILE A 244 -8.39 -20.81 -2.35
CA ILE A 244 -9.36 -21.77 -2.88
C ILE A 244 -9.22 -23.14 -2.21
N GLY A 245 -7.98 -23.63 -2.07
CA GLY A 245 -7.67 -24.92 -1.46
C GLY A 245 -8.42 -26.07 -2.13
N ASP A 246 -9.13 -26.86 -1.32
CA ASP A 246 -9.89 -28.03 -1.73
C ASP A 246 -11.35 -27.74 -2.12
N ALA A 247 -11.78 -26.47 -2.17
CA ALA A 247 -13.16 -26.11 -2.48
C ALA A 247 -13.60 -26.64 -3.86
N ARG A 248 -14.87 -27.04 -3.97
CA ARG A 248 -15.50 -27.53 -5.20
C ARG A 248 -16.76 -26.76 -5.58
N LYS A 249 -17.28 -25.94 -4.69
CA LYS A 249 -18.40 -25.02 -4.89
C LYS A 249 -18.23 -23.77 -4.04
N MET A 250 -18.95 -22.70 -4.37
CA MET A 250 -18.89 -21.42 -3.62
C MET A 250 -19.15 -21.60 -2.12
N ALA A 251 -20.09 -22.46 -1.73
CA ALA A 251 -20.40 -22.71 -0.32
C ALA A 251 -19.22 -23.27 0.50
N ASP A 252 -18.25 -23.93 -0.16
CA ASP A 252 -17.07 -24.47 0.52
C ASP A 252 -16.11 -23.34 0.94
N LEU A 253 -16.18 -22.16 0.29
CA LEU A 253 -15.42 -20.96 0.63
C LEU A 253 -15.96 -20.22 1.87
N GLY A 254 -17.11 -20.65 2.39
CA GLY A 254 -17.76 -20.12 3.59
C GLY A 254 -18.67 -18.91 3.32
N GLU A 255 -18.92 -18.11 4.35
CA GLU A 255 -19.76 -16.90 4.28
C GLU A 255 -19.22 -15.92 3.23
N GLU A 256 -20.12 -15.24 2.51
CA GLU A 256 -19.79 -14.14 1.61
C GLU A 256 -20.06 -12.77 2.28
N PHE A 257 -19.07 -11.89 2.23
CA PHE A 257 -19.10 -10.53 2.77
C PHE A 257 -19.30 -9.46 1.67
N GLY A 258 -19.94 -9.84 0.57
CA GLY A 258 -20.16 -8.99 -0.60
C GLY A 258 -18.98 -8.95 -1.57
N ALA A 259 -19.27 -8.59 -2.82
CA ALA A 259 -18.30 -8.47 -3.92
C ALA A 259 -17.39 -9.71 -4.12
N GLY A 260 -17.88 -10.91 -3.78
CA GLY A 260 -17.12 -12.15 -3.86
C GLY A 260 -16.02 -12.31 -2.80
N LEU A 261 -16.01 -11.50 -1.72
CA LEU A 261 -15.14 -11.69 -0.56
C LEU A 261 -15.69 -12.84 0.29
N THR A 262 -14.90 -13.89 0.49
CA THR A 262 -15.34 -15.10 1.21
C THR A 262 -14.61 -15.28 2.54
N ALA A 263 -15.20 -16.06 3.45
CA ALA A 263 -14.59 -16.40 4.73
C ALA A 263 -13.20 -17.04 4.60
N ARG A 264 -12.97 -17.91 3.62
CA ARG A 264 -11.63 -18.46 3.36
C ARG A 264 -10.62 -17.39 2.94
N GLU A 265 -11.03 -16.42 2.12
CA GLU A 265 -10.17 -15.30 1.76
C GLU A 265 -9.83 -14.43 2.97
N VAL A 266 -10.84 -14.11 3.81
CA VAL A 266 -10.62 -13.36 5.05
C VAL A 266 -9.65 -14.11 5.97
N ASP A 267 -9.87 -15.41 6.19
CA ASP A 267 -9.00 -16.22 7.05
C ASP A 267 -7.55 -16.29 6.51
N TYR A 268 -7.36 -16.36 5.20
CA TYR A 268 -6.04 -16.27 4.57
C TYR A 268 -5.41 -14.90 4.83
N LEU A 269 -6.14 -13.80 4.66
CA LEU A 269 -5.61 -12.44 4.88
C LEU A 269 -5.21 -12.20 6.34
N LEU A 270 -5.98 -12.73 7.30
CA LEU A 270 -5.65 -12.65 8.72
C LEU A 270 -4.37 -13.45 9.04
N ARG A 271 -4.22 -14.64 8.44
CA ARG A 271 -3.12 -15.56 8.75
C ARG A 271 -1.81 -15.21 8.03
N GLU A 272 -1.89 -14.90 6.74
CA GLU A 272 -0.74 -14.80 5.84
C GLU A 272 -0.36 -13.36 5.48
N GLU A 273 -1.31 -12.41 5.60
CA GLU A 273 -1.12 -11.02 5.14
C GLU A 273 -1.30 -9.98 6.25
N TRP A 274 -1.28 -10.43 7.51
CA TRP A 274 -1.35 -9.60 8.71
C TRP A 274 -2.53 -8.62 8.69
N ALA A 275 -3.66 -9.01 8.11
CA ALA A 275 -4.88 -8.25 8.29
C ALA A 275 -5.31 -8.33 9.76
N GLU A 276 -5.67 -7.19 10.32
CA GLU A 276 -6.00 -7.03 11.73
C GLU A 276 -7.41 -6.46 11.92
N THR A 277 -7.92 -5.72 10.94
CA THR A 277 -9.26 -5.11 10.93
C THR A 277 -9.96 -5.33 9.59
N ALA A 278 -11.28 -5.08 9.52
CA ALA A 278 -11.97 -5.07 8.22
C ALA A 278 -11.36 -4.02 7.28
N ASP A 279 -10.87 -2.89 7.79
CA ASP A 279 -10.23 -1.86 6.98
C ASP A 279 -8.91 -2.32 6.34
N ASP A 280 -8.14 -3.19 7.00
CA ASP A 280 -6.98 -3.81 6.36
C ASP A 280 -7.38 -4.57 5.11
N ILE A 281 -8.47 -5.33 5.21
CA ILE A 281 -8.99 -6.15 4.11
C ILE A 281 -9.56 -5.25 3.01
N LEU A 282 -10.51 -4.37 3.36
CA LEU A 282 -11.28 -3.58 2.41
C LEU A 282 -10.46 -2.48 1.74
N TRP A 283 -9.52 -1.85 2.45
CA TRP A 283 -8.83 -0.66 1.99
C TRP A 283 -7.32 -0.80 1.87
N ARG A 284 -6.72 -1.95 2.20
CA ARG A 284 -5.28 -2.16 1.97
C ARG A 284 -5.02 -3.40 1.13
N ARG A 285 -5.66 -4.54 1.43
CA ARG A 285 -5.40 -5.82 0.75
C ARG A 285 -6.21 -5.99 -0.54
N SER A 286 -7.46 -5.52 -0.58
CA SER A 286 -8.38 -5.91 -1.67
C SER A 286 -9.01 -4.77 -2.49
N ARG A 287 -9.13 -3.56 -1.93
CA ARG A 287 -9.95 -2.45 -2.47
C ARG A 287 -11.46 -2.74 -2.59
N LEU A 288 -11.94 -3.85 -2.02
CA LEU A 288 -13.36 -4.19 -2.02
C LEU A 288 -14.24 -3.22 -1.24
N GLY A 289 -13.67 -2.33 -0.42
CA GLY A 289 -14.42 -1.23 0.22
C GLY A 289 -15.15 -0.32 -0.78
N LEU A 290 -14.75 -0.31 -2.06
CA LEU A 290 -15.46 0.41 -3.12
C LEU A 290 -16.74 -0.30 -3.60
N HIS A 291 -16.86 -1.60 -3.35
CA HIS A 291 -17.94 -2.44 -3.88
C HIS A 291 -18.85 -3.00 -2.78
N VAL A 292 -18.36 -3.07 -1.55
CA VAL A 292 -19.04 -3.67 -0.40
C VAL A 292 -19.96 -2.65 0.29
N GLY A 293 -21.20 -3.05 0.58
CA GLY A 293 -22.17 -2.22 1.29
C GLY A 293 -21.86 -2.08 2.79
N ARG A 294 -22.51 -1.12 3.47
CA ARG A 294 -22.30 -0.87 4.90
C ARG A 294 -22.61 -2.09 5.78
N ASP A 295 -23.69 -2.81 5.48
CA ASP A 295 -24.11 -3.97 6.26
C ASP A 295 -23.15 -5.15 6.10
N ASP A 296 -22.64 -5.35 4.89
CA ASP A 296 -21.61 -6.35 4.58
C ASP A 296 -20.30 -6.03 5.29
N ALA A 297 -19.85 -4.77 5.25
CA ALA A 297 -18.65 -4.32 5.97
C ALA A 297 -18.80 -4.53 7.49
N ALA A 298 -19.99 -4.27 8.05
CA ALA A 298 -20.27 -4.54 9.46
C ALA A 298 -20.27 -6.05 9.80
N ARG A 299 -20.71 -6.93 8.89
CA ARG A 299 -20.57 -8.39 9.07
C ARG A 299 -19.11 -8.80 9.05
N LEU A 300 -18.32 -8.29 8.10
CA LEU A 300 -16.89 -8.55 8.00
C LEU A 300 -16.16 -8.15 9.30
N GLU A 301 -16.43 -6.96 9.82
CA GLU A 301 -15.81 -6.49 11.07
C GLU A 301 -16.15 -7.40 12.26
N ARG A 302 -17.40 -7.87 12.37
CA ARG A 302 -17.78 -8.86 13.41
C ARG A 302 -17.04 -10.18 13.23
N TYR A 303 -16.92 -10.66 11.99
CA TYR A 303 -16.21 -11.90 11.67
C TYR A 303 -14.72 -11.81 12.02
N VAL A 304 -14.04 -10.73 11.63
CA VAL A 304 -12.63 -10.47 11.96
C VAL A 304 -12.42 -10.42 13.47
N ASN A 305 -13.27 -9.68 14.20
CA ASN A 305 -13.17 -9.59 15.66
C ASN A 305 -13.38 -10.95 16.36
N ALA A 306 -14.32 -11.78 15.89
CA ALA A 306 -14.52 -13.12 16.41
C ALA A 306 -13.29 -14.01 16.21
N ARG A 307 -12.70 -14.01 14.99
CA ARG A 307 -11.49 -14.78 14.69
C ARG A 307 -10.28 -14.36 15.53
N ARG A 308 -10.14 -13.07 15.82
CA ARG A 308 -9.03 -12.53 16.63
C ARG A 308 -9.15 -12.81 18.11
N THR A 309 -10.37 -12.82 18.64
CA THR A 309 -10.62 -13.05 20.08
C THR A 309 -10.70 -14.53 20.45
N GLY A 310 -10.60 -15.44 19.46
CA GLY A 310 -10.78 -16.87 19.67
C GLY A 310 -12.23 -17.24 20.04
N ALA A 311 -13.17 -16.31 19.90
CA ALA A 311 -14.58 -16.59 20.10
C ALA A 311 -15.05 -17.53 18.98
N PRO A 312 -15.81 -18.59 19.30
CA PRO A 312 -16.38 -19.45 18.27
C PRO A 312 -17.27 -18.58 17.37
N GLY A 313 -16.88 -18.46 16.10
CA GLY A 313 -17.71 -17.83 15.07
C GLY A 313 -19.07 -18.53 14.99
N PRO A 314 -20.11 -17.88 14.44
CA PRO A 314 -21.41 -18.50 14.28
C PRO A 314 -21.27 -19.79 13.45
N SER A 315 -21.48 -20.91 14.15
CA SER A 315 -21.52 -22.32 13.75
C SER A 315 -21.40 -22.67 12.26
N GLY A 316 -20.41 -23.49 11.89
CA GLY A 316 -20.53 -24.31 10.69
C GLY A 316 -19.28 -24.99 10.10
N GLN A 317 -18.05 -24.60 10.43
CA GLN A 317 -16.86 -25.23 9.85
C GLN A 317 -15.85 -25.61 10.92
N ALA A 318 -15.54 -26.90 10.97
CA ALA A 318 -14.46 -27.44 11.79
C ALA A 318 -13.13 -26.76 11.41
N PRO A 319 -12.21 -26.54 12.37
CA PRO A 319 -10.89 -26.04 12.06
C PRO A 319 -10.23 -26.97 11.04
N ILE A 320 -9.82 -26.42 9.90
CA ILE A 320 -8.95 -27.12 8.95
C ILE A 320 -7.71 -27.52 9.73
N ALA A 321 -7.46 -28.83 9.81
CA ALA A 321 -6.36 -29.39 10.57
C ALA A 321 -5.04 -28.75 10.14
N MET A 322 -4.29 -28.24 11.11
CA MET A 322 -2.93 -27.77 10.88
C MET A 322 -2.06 -28.97 10.54
N ALA A 323 -1.62 -29.07 9.29
CA ALA A 323 -0.51 -29.95 8.93
C ALA A 323 0.80 -29.25 9.37
N SER A 324 1.49 -29.91 10.29
CA SER A 324 2.82 -29.59 10.83
C SER A 324 3.93 -29.63 9.78
#